data_AF-A0A4U8SIP7-F1
#
_entry.id   AF-A0A4U8SIP7-F1
#
_cell.length_a   1.000
_cell.length_b   1.000
_cell.length_c   1.000
_cell.angle_alpha   90.00
_cell.angle_beta   90.00
_cell.angle_gamma   90.00
#
_symmetry.space_group_name_H-M   'P 1'
#
loop_
_entity.id
_entity.type
_entity.pdbx_description
1 polymer ?
#
loop_
_entity_poly.entity_id
_entity_poly.type
_entity_poly.pdbx_seq_one_letter_code
_entity_poly.pdbx_strand_id
1 'polypeptide(L)' 'MTLIITNANKQFAKAVKSMAKACDSKIKIIEQNETSLEKQPSDELLEAIREVRNGEVERYESFEDFKKAMLDEVSH' A
#
# COMPACT_ATOMS: atom_id res chain seq x y z
N MET A 1 -19.45 23.96 1.21
CA MET A 1 -19.72 23.56 -0.19
C MET A 1 -18.47 22.84 -0.69
N THR A 2 -18.62 21.65 -1.25
CA THR A 2 -17.48 20.78 -1.62
C THR A 2 -17.57 20.44 -3.09
N LEU A 3 -16.54 20.79 -3.86
CA LEU A 3 -16.42 20.43 -5.27
C LEU A 3 -15.71 19.08 -5.39
N ILE A 4 -16.32 18.13 -6.11
CA ILE A 4 -15.75 16.81 -6.40
C ILE A 4 -15.45 16.75 -7.90
N ILE A 5 -14.20 16.47 -8.25
CA ILE A 5 -13.74 16.33 -9.63
C ILE A 5 -13.19 14.91 -9.81
N THR A 6 -13.73 14.20 -10.80
CA THR A 6 -13.31 12.84 -11.17
C THR A 6 -12.54 12.85 -12.49
N ASN A 7 -11.59 11.92 -12.65
CA ASN A 7 -10.77 11.76 -13.86
C ASN A 7 -9.99 13.04 -14.28
N ALA A 8 -9.51 13.80 -13.29
CA ALA A 8 -8.67 14.97 -13.55
C ALA A 8 -7.27 14.53 -13.99
N ASN A 9 -6.80 15.01 -15.14
CA ASN A 9 -5.39 14.84 -15.49
C ASN A 9 -4.48 15.65 -14.53
N LYS A 10 -3.20 15.29 -14.44
CA LYS A 10 -2.25 15.89 -13.48
C LYS A 10 -2.13 17.41 -13.60
N GLN A 11 -2.15 17.94 -14.82
CA GLN A 11 -2.02 19.38 -15.06
C GLN A 11 -3.27 20.14 -14.57
N PHE A 12 -4.45 19.59 -14.87
CA PHE A 12 -5.73 20.12 -14.42
C PHE A 12 -5.85 20.05 -12.89
N ALA A 13 -5.52 18.91 -12.28
CA ALA A 13 -5.51 18.75 -10.83
C ALA A 13 -4.61 19.78 -10.14
N LYS A 14 -3.44 20.09 -10.72
CA LYS A 14 -2.53 21.12 -10.20
C LYS A 14 -3.15 22.52 -10.27
N ALA A 15 -3.75 22.87 -11.40
CA ALA A 15 -4.42 24.16 -11.58
C ALA A 15 -5.57 24.35 -10.57
N VAL A 16 -6.40 23.32 -10.38
CA VAL A 16 -7.52 23.40 -9.43
C VAL A 16 -7.02 23.45 -7.97
N LYS A 17 -5.96 22.73 -7.61
CA LYS A 17 -5.33 22.87 -6.27
C LYS A 17 -4.83 24.30 -6.01
N SER A 18 -4.21 24.93 -7.01
CA SER A 18 -3.76 26.32 -6.91
C SER A 18 -4.92 27.29 -6.72
N MET A 19 -6.01 27.11 -7.48
CA MET A 19 -7.23 27.90 -7.33
C MET A 19 -7.86 27.73 -5.94
N ALA A 20 -7.99 26.50 -5.46
CA ALA A 20 -8.56 26.20 -4.15
C ALA A 20 -7.77 26.87 -3.02
N LYS A 21 -6.43 26.88 -3.11
CA LYS A 21 -5.55 27.57 -2.16
C LYS A 21 -5.76 29.10 -2.17
N ALA A 22 -5.96 29.70 -3.34
CA ALA A 22 -6.18 31.13 -3.46
C ALA A 22 -7.53 31.57 -2.87
N CYS A 23 -8.53 30.68 -2.88
CA CYS A 23 -9.88 30.96 -2.37
C CYS A 23 -10.15 30.37 -0.97
N ASP A 24 -9.10 29.96 -0.24
CA ASP A 24 -9.18 29.28 1.07
C ASP A 24 -10.24 28.16 1.13
N SER A 25 -10.34 27.41 0.04
CA SER A 25 -11.38 26.42 -0.19
C SER A 25 -10.83 25.00 -0.06
N LYS A 26 -11.62 24.10 0.52
CA LYS A 26 -11.26 22.68 0.62
C LYS A 26 -11.64 21.95 -0.67
N ILE A 27 -10.66 21.27 -1.28
CA ILE A 27 -10.87 20.42 -2.44
C ILE A 27 -10.50 18.96 -2.17
N LYS A 28 -11.32 18.03 -2.66
CA LYS A 28 -11.01 16.60 -2.71
C LYS A 28 -10.88 16.20 -4.18
N ILE A 29 -9.66 15.87 -4.61
CA ILE A 29 -9.41 15.31 -5.95
C ILE A 29 -9.32 13.81 -5.74
N ILE A 30 -10.24 13.08 -6.35
CA ILE A 30 -10.22 11.61 -6.34
C ILE A 30 -9.62 11.21 -7.68
N GLU A 31 -8.31 10.94 -7.68
CA GLU A 31 -7.72 10.24 -8.80
C GLU A 31 -8.30 8.81 -8.80
N GLN A 32 -8.70 8.28 -9.95
CA GLN A 32 -9.10 6.86 -10.04
C GLN A 32 -7.95 5.91 -9.60
N ASN A 33 -6.76 6.48 -9.41
CA ASN A 33 -5.55 5.83 -8.95
C ASN A 33 -5.25 6.10 -7.46
N GLU A 34 -6.15 6.67 -6.65
CA GLU A 34 -5.93 6.71 -5.19
C GLU A 34 -6.15 5.34 -4.53
N THR A 35 -6.75 4.37 -5.25
CA THR A 35 -6.60 2.93 -4.99
C THR A 35 -5.31 2.34 -5.57
N SER A 36 -4.48 3.18 -6.21
CA SER A 36 -3.30 2.80 -7.01
C SER A 36 -2.09 3.70 -6.71
N LEU A 37 -1.85 3.99 -5.43
CA LEU A 37 -0.54 3.58 -4.92
C LEU A 37 -0.60 2.05 -4.88
N GLU A 38 -0.52 1.42 -6.06
CA GLU A 38 0.02 0.08 -6.13
C GLU A 38 1.43 0.26 -5.59
N LYS A 39 1.58 0.17 -4.26
CA LYS A 39 2.85 -0.16 -3.66
C LYS A 39 3.17 -1.48 -4.34
N GLN A 40 3.99 -1.42 -5.38
CA GLN A 40 4.52 -2.64 -5.94
C GLN A 40 5.08 -3.40 -4.73
N PRO A 41 4.65 -4.66 -4.51
CA PRO A 41 5.20 -5.45 -3.44
C PRO A 41 6.73 -5.34 -3.55
N SER A 42 7.40 -5.12 -2.42
CA SER A 42 8.86 -5.07 -2.42
C SER A 42 9.41 -6.35 -3.03
N ASP A 43 10.61 -6.28 -3.59
CA ASP A 43 11.27 -7.47 -4.15
C ASP A 43 11.34 -8.61 -3.11
N GLU A 44 11.57 -8.26 -1.84
CA GLU A 44 11.52 -9.18 -0.68
C GLU A 44 10.16 -9.88 -0.52
N LEU A 45 9.05 -9.14 -0.65
CA LEU A 45 7.71 -9.72 -0.54
C LEU A 45 7.39 -10.62 -1.74
N LEU A 46 7.85 -10.24 -2.93
CA LEU A 46 7.69 -11.07 -4.13
C LEU A 46 8.48 -12.39 -4.04
N GLU A 47 9.66 -12.35 -3.43
CA GLU A 47 10.49 -13.53 -3.17
C GLU A 47 9.83 -14.47 -2.15
N ALA A 48 9.38 -13.95 -1.00
CA ALA A 48 8.66 -14.73 0.01
C ALA A 48 7.40 -15.43 -0.56
N ILE A 49 6.65 -14.75 -1.44
CA ILE A 49 5.50 -15.35 -2.13
C ILE A 49 5.93 -16.52 -3.04
N ARG A 50 7.09 -16.42 -3.71
CA ARG A 50 7.62 -17.50 -4.55
C ARG A 50 8.05 -18.71 -3.72
N GLU A 51 8.75 -18.48 -2.61
CA GLU A 51 9.19 -19.55 -1.69
C GLU A 51 8.00 -20.34 -1.16
N VAL A 52 6.94 -19.65 -0.70
CA VAL A 52 5.68 -20.28 -0.26
C VAL A 52 5.07 -21.12 -1.37
N ARG A 53 5.04 -20.61 -2.61
CA ARG A 53 4.47 -21.32 -3.76
C ARG A 53 5.29 -22.55 -4.15
N ASN A 54 6.61 -22.48 -4.02
CA ASN A 54 7.53 -23.58 -4.31
C ASN A 54 7.59 -24.61 -3.18
N GLY A 55 7.03 -24.29 -2.00
CA GLY A 55 7.13 -25.13 -0.82
C GLY A 55 8.48 -25.02 -0.11
N GLU A 56 9.26 -23.98 -0.40
CA GLU A 56 10.54 -23.62 0.23
C GLU A 56 10.28 -22.92 1.56
N VAL A 57 9.41 -23.50 2.39
CA VAL A 57 8.99 -22.97 3.68
C VAL A 57 9.14 -24.01 4.77
N GLU A 58 9.52 -23.55 5.95
CA GLU A 58 9.51 -24.40 7.13
C GLU A 58 8.07 -24.74 7.53
N ARG A 59 7.85 -26.03 7.80
CA ARG A 59 6.57 -26.54 8.25
C ARG A 59 6.70 -27.00 9.69
N TYR A 60 5.69 -26.65 10.46
CA TYR A 60 5.59 -27.02 11.86
C TYR A 60 4.40 -27.95 12.04
N GLU A 61 4.55 -28.95 12.90
CA GLU A 61 3.49 -29.93 13.18
C GLU A 61 2.34 -29.31 13.99
N SER A 62 2.64 -28.26 14.77
CA SER A 62 1.66 -27.53 15.55
C SER A 62 1.92 -26.02 15.59
N PHE A 63 0.88 -25.26 15.96
CA PHE A 63 1.01 -23.82 16.16
C PHE A 63 1.94 -23.47 17.34
N GLU A 64 2.01 -24.32 18.37
CA GLU A 64 2.91 -24.08 19.51
C GLU A 64 4.38 -24.23 19.11
N ASP A 65 4.71 -25.18 18.23
CA ASP A 65 6.08 -25.35 17.70
C ASP A 65 6.47 -24.15 16.83
N PHE A 66 5.56 -23.70 15.96
CA PHE A 66 5.76 -22.48 15.17
C PHE A 66 5.99 -21.25 16.04
N LYS A 67 5.16 -21.08 17.08
CA LYS A 67 5.26 -19.94 18.00
C LYS A 67 6.58 -19.94 18.78
N LYS A 68 7.04 -21.12 19.20
CA LYS A 68 8.32 -21.26 19.88
C LYS A 68 9.49 -20.88 18.97
N ALA A 69 9.51 -21.38 17.73
CA ALA A 69 10.56 -21.07 16.76
C ALA A 69 10.63 -19.56 16.46
N MET A 70 9.48 -18.91 16.21
CA MET A 70 9.45 -17.46 15.98
C MET A 70 9.96 -16.63 17.18
N LEU A 71 9.74 -17.09 18.41
CA LEU A 71 10.19 -16.37 19.62
C LEU A 71 11.68 -16.59 19.91
N ASP A 72 12.19 -17.78 19.59
CA ASP A 72 13.60 -18.14 19.77
C ASP A 72 14.49 -17.42 18.73
N GLU A 73 14.03 -17.22 17.48
CA GLU A 73 14.77 -16.49 16.45
C GLU A 73 14.87 -14.96 16.69
N VAL A 74 13.91 -14.38 17.40
CA VAL A 74 13.89 -12.92 17.70
C VAL A 74 14.80 -12.56 18.89
N SER A 75 15.35 -13.56 19.58
CA SER A 75 16.14 -13.38 20.82
C SER A 75 17.67 -13.29 20.62
N HIS A 76 18.16 -13.10 19.38
CA HIS A 76 19.59 -12.95 19.05
C HIS A 76 19.95 -11.59 18.45
#